data_AF-A0A9W8GXS4-F1
#
_entry.id   AF-A0A9W8GXS4-F1
#
_cell.length_a   1.000
_cell.length_b   1.000
_cell.length_c   1.000
_cell.angle_alpha   90.00
_cell.angle_beta   90.00
_cell.angle_gamma   90.00
#
_symmetry.space_group_name_H-M   'P 1'
#
loop_
_entity.id
_entity.type
_entity.pdbx_description
1 polymer ?
#
loop_
_entity_poly.entity_id
_entity_poly.type
_entity_poly.pdbx_seq_one_letter_code
_entity_poly.pdbx_strand_id
1 'polypeptide(L)'
;MNHRGTSKTPLTSGKLYDARDTSDFRDIIQGLKQSYPRAPLVGVGFSMGANLLTRYLGEQGNKSPLAAGIAICCPFDVHALAVAVHRKSLFNEQVFHPTLTSAFKRMTTRNYDVLKASSIGYDMDAIMNVKSLSEFDSLTHAKTYNYKDCWGYYRDSSSVEYVGSIKTPYLAINTLDDP
;
A
#
# COMPACT_ATOMS: atom_id res chain seq x y z
N MET A 1 -5.76 -2.96 -10.84
CA MET A 1 -4.87 -1.78 -10.95
C MET A 1 -3.44 -2.26 -10.74
N ASN A 2 -2.49 -1.79 -11.55
CA ASN A 2 -1.08 -1.95 -11.24
C ASN A 2 -0.58 -0.67 -10.58
N HIS A 3 0.02 -0.76 -9.41
CA HIS A 3 0.55 0.40 -8.71
C HIS A 3 1.89 0.86 -9.29
N ARG A 4 2.26 2.11 -9.01
CA ARG A 4 3.54 2.73 -9.43
C ARG A 4 4.72 1.80 -9.15
N GLY A 5 5.52 1.51 -10.17
CA GLY A 5 6.72 0.67 -10.05
C GLY A 5 6.46 -0.84 -9.89
N THR A 6 5.22 -1.30 -9.79
CA THR A 6 4.86 -2.73 -9.66
C THR A 6 4.51 -3.36 -11.01
N SER A 7 4.52 -4.68 -11.13
CA SER A 7 4.03 -5.42 -12.32
C SER A 7 4.55 -4.93 -13.68
N LYS A 8 5.83 -4.53 -13.74
CA LYS A 8 6.49 -3.93 -14.92
C LYS A 8 5.94 -2.58 -15.38
N THR A 9 5.02 -1.97 -14.63
CA THR A 9 4.64 -0.58 -14.82
C THR A 9 5.84 0.31 -14.50
N PRO A 10 6.24 1.22 -15.42
CA PRO A 10 7.34 2.13 -15.18
C PRO A 10 7.00 3.11 -14.07
N LEU A 11 8.02 3.54 -13.34
CA LEU A 11 7.88 4.64 -12.40
C LEU A 11 8.07 5.96 -13.15
N THR A 12 7.03 6.80 -13.20
CA THR A 12 7.05 8.12 -13.88
C THR A 12 7.19 9.30 -12.93
N SER A 13 7.33 9.02 -11.63
CA SER A 13 7.50 10.00 -10.55
C SER A 13 8.43 9.44 -9.50
N GLY A 14 9.10 10.27 -8.69
CA GLY A 14 9.92 9.76 -7.59
C GLY A 14 9.15 9.00 -6.47
N LYS A 15 7.83 8.91 -6.52
CA LYS A 15 7.01 8.22 -5.51
C LYS A 15 6.75 6.76 -5.92
N LEU A 16 7.14 5.84 -5.04
CA LEU A 16 6.79 4.42 -5.15
C LEU A 16 5.31 4.19 -4.85
N TYR A 17 4.81 2.97 -5.13
CA TYR A 17 3.55 2.50 -4.55
C TYR A 17 3.57 2.74 -3.04
N ASP A 18 2.49 3.26 -2.48
CA ASP A 18 2.38 3.46 -1.05
C ASP A 18 1.02 3.00 -0.53
N ALA A 19 1.02 2.18 0.53
CA ALA A 19 -0.17 1.65 1.17
C ALA A 19 -1.11 2.71 1.74
N ARG A 20 -0.58 3.90 2.05
CA ARG A 20 -1.28 5.05 2.60
C ARG A 20 -1.87 5.95 1.52
N ASP A 21 -1.29 5.96 0.32
CA ASP A 21 -1.65 6.93 -0.71
C ASP A 21 -2.79 6.46 -1.62
N THR A 22 -3.97 7.05 -1.43
CA THR A 22 -5.18 6.77 -2.21
C THR A 22 -5.28 7.59 -3.49
N SER A 23 -4.32 8.47 -3.81
CA SER A 23 -4.40 9.39 -4.95
C SER A 23 -4.51 8.66 -6.29
N ASP A 24 -3.64 7.69 -6.56
CA ASP A 24 -3.70 6.92 -7.81
C ASP A 24 -5.03 6.17 -7.95
N PHE A 25 -5.53 5.64 -6.83
CA PHE A 25 -6.82 4.93 -6.83
C PHE A 25 -7.96 5.90 -7.15
N ARG A 26 -7.95 7.10 -6.55
CA ARG A 26 -8.90 8.17 -6.82
C ARG A 26 -8.90 8.59 -8.30
N ASP A 27 -7.72 8.80 -8.88
CA ASP A 27 -7.58 9.22 -10.28
C ASP A 27 -8.17 8.16 -11.23
N ILE A 28 -7.90 6.88 -10.97
CA ILE A 28 -8.47 5.77 -11.76
C ILE A 28 -9.98 5.72 -11.62
N ILE A 29 -10.52 5.81 -10.40
CA ILE A 29 -11.96 5.75 -10.19
C ILE A 29 -12.66 6.95 -10.86
N GLN A 30 -12.07 8.15 -10.79
CA GLN A 30 -12.59 9.32 -11.48
C GLN A 30 -12.57 9.14 -13.00
N GLY A 31 -11.46 8.65 -13.57
CA GLY A 31 -11.35 8.35 -14.99
C GLY A 31 -12.38 7.33 -15.45
N LEU A 32 -12.54 6.23 -14.71
CA LEU A 32 -13.57 5.22 -14.99
C LEU A 32 -14.98 5.81 -14.94
N LYS A 33 -15.27 6.68 -13.97
CA LYS A 33 -16.59 7.32 -13.87
C LYS A 33 -16.84 8.30 -15.01
N GLN A 34 -15.81 8.99 -15.50
CA GLN A 34 -15.91 9.86 -16.67
C GLN A 34 -16.14 9.07 -17.96
N SER A 35 -15.42 7.95 -18.15
CA SER A 35 -15.58 7.09 -19.32
C SER A 35 -16.90 6.31 -19.31
N TYR A 36 -17.40 5.94 -18.12
CA TYR A 36 -18.58 5.11 -17.95
C TYR A 36 -19.55 5.71 -16.91
N PRO A 37 -20.16 6.87 -17.18
CA PRO A 37 -20.90 7.65 -16.18
C PRO A 37 -22.12 6.92 -15.59
N ARG A 38 -22.74 6.04 -16.36
CA ARG A 38 -23.93 5.28 -15.93
C ARG A 38 -23.59 3.90 -15.34
N ALA A 39 -22.36 3.42 -15.49
CA ALA A 39 -22.00 2.10 -14.97
C ALA A 39 -21.86 2.16 -13.43
N PRO A 40 -22.45 1.21 -12.69
CA PRO A 40 -22.10 1.03 -11.28
C PRO A 40 -20.66 0.52 -11.19
N LEU A 41 -19.86 1.14 -10.32
CA LEU A 41 -18.47 0.74 -10.08
C LEU A 41 -18.39 0.04 -8.72
N VAL A 42 -17.82 -1.16 -8.70
CA VAL A 42 -17.59 -1.92 -7.47
C VAL A 42 -16.08 -2.08 -7.28
N GLY A 43 -15.58 -1.68 -6.10
CA GLY A 43 -14.19 -1.89 -5.72
C GLY A 43 -14.02 -3.26 -5.08
N VAL A 44 -13.03 -4.03 -5.53
CA VAL A 44 -12.62 -5.28 -4.87
C VAL A 44 -11.13 -5.19 -4.58
N GLY A 45 -10.77 -5.31 -3.31
CA GLY A 45 -9.39 -5.26 -2.83
C GLY A 45 -9.01 -6.53 -2.10
N PHE A 46 -7.76 -6.96 -2.27
CA PHE A 46 -7.16 -8.10 -1.59
C PHE A 46 -5.94 -7.65 -0.78
N SER A 47 -5.78 -8.13 0.46
CA SER A 47 -4.63 -7.81 1.31
C SER A 47 -4.38 -6.29 1.39
N MET A 48 -3.20 -5.81 1.04
CA MET A 48 -2.90 -4.37 1.03
C MET A 48 -3.78 -3.56 0.06
N GLY A 49 -4.28 -4.15 -1.01
CA GLY A 49 -5.28 -3.53 -1.88
C GLY A 49 -6.64 -3.38 -1.19
N ALA A 50 -6.99 -4.29 -0.28
CA ALA A 50 -8.17 -4.16 0.57
C ALA A 50 -8.00 -3.04 1.60
N ASN A 51 -6.81 -2.92 2.20
CA ASN A 51 -6.48 -1.82 3.10
C ASN A 51 -6.59 -0.46 2.39
N LEU A 52 -6.04 -0.35 1.17
CA LEU A 52 -6.12 0.86 0.37
C LEU A 52 -7.57 1.22 -0.02
N LEU A 53 -8.36 0.22 -0.46
CA LEU A 53 -9.79 0.41 -0.78
C LEU A 53 -10.57 0.89 0.46
N THR A 54 -10.32 0.27 1.62
CA THR A 54 -10.98 0.61 2.88
C THR A 54 -10.68 2.05 3.29
N ARG A 55 -9.39 2.43 3.25
CA ARG A 55 -8.97 3.82 3.50
C ARG A 55 -9.64 4.79 2.54
N TYR A 56 -9.59 4.51 1.23
CA TYR A 56 -10.23 5.36 0.22
C TYR A 56 -11.71 5.58 0.50
N LEU A 57 -12.45 4.51 0.80
CA LEU A 57 -13.89 4.60 1.07
C LEU A 57 -14.18 5.43 2.33
N GLY A 58 -13.38 5.29 3.39
CA GLY A 58 -13.53 6.11 4.58
C GLY A 58 -13.15 7.56 4.36
N GLU A 59 -12.10 7.85 3.58
CA GLU A 59 -11.75 9.23 3.17
C GLU A 59 -12.82 9.86 2.29
N GLN A 60 -13.53 9.08 1.48
CA GLN A 60 -14.61 9.57 0.63
C GLN A 60 -15.92 9.77 1.37
N GLY A 61 -16.25 8.88 2.31
CA GLY A 61 -17.56 8.86 2.95
C GLY A 61 -18.68 8.91 1.89
N ASN A 62 -19.58 9.88 2.03
CA ASN A 62 -20.72 10.08 1.12
C ASN A 62 -20.33 10.49 -0.32
N LYS A 63 -19.09 10.92 -0.55
CA LYS A 63 -18.62 11.38 -1.88
C LYS A 63 -18.09 10.24 -2.73
N SER A 64 -18.07 9.01 -2.22
CA SER A 64 -17.55 7.86 -2.95
C SER A 64 -18.40 7.61 -4.20
N PRO A 65 -17.79 7.55 -5.40
CA PRO A 65 -18.51 7.21 -6.62
C PRO A 65 -18.70 5.69 -6.80
N LEU A 66 -18.18 4.87 -5.87
CA LEU A 66 -18.35 3.43 -5.87
C LEU A 66 -19.73 3.05 -5.33
N ALA A 67 -20.37 2.09 -5.99
CA ALA A 67 -21.64 1.50 -5.57
C ALA A 67 -21.45 0.52 -4.40
N ALA A 68 -20.31 -0.17 -4.34
CA ALA A 68 -19.95 -1.06 -3.24
C ALA A 68 -18.43 -1.24 -3.15
N GLY A 69 -17.94 -1.66 -1.98
CA GLY A 69 -16.57 -2.09 -1.73
C GLY A 69 -16.53 -3.49 -1.11
N ILE A 70 -15.62 -4.33 -1.60
CA ILE A 70 -15.36 -5.67 -1.06
C ILE A 70 -13.89 -5.75 -0.68
N ALA A 71 -13.62 -5.96 0.60
CA ALA A 71 -12.28 -6.10 1.17
C ALA A 71 -12.05 -7.56 1.57
N ILE A 72 -11.02 -8.18 1.00
CA ILE A 72 -10.70 -9.60 1.21
C ILE A 72 -9.33 -9.70 1.86
N CYS A 73 -9.24 -10.41 2.99
CA CYS A 73 -8.02 -10.58 3.80
C CYS A 73 -7.38 -9.22 4.15
N CYS A 74 -8.19 -8.25 4.56
CA CYS A 74 -7.72 -6.88 4.78
C CYS A 74 -6.87 -6.78 6.06
N PRO A 75 -5.61 -6.29 5.98
CA PRO A 75 -4.83 -5.94 7.17
C PRO A 75 -5.22 -4.54 7.63
N PHE A 76 -6.35 -4.42 8.34
CA PHE A 76 -6.88 -3.13 8.80
C PHE A 76 -5.88 -2.34 9.65
N ASP A 77 -5.11 -3.04 10.48
CA ASP A 77 -4.01 -2.49 11.28
C ASP A 77 -2.68 -3.00 10.71
N VAL A 78 -2.06 -2.16 9.88
CA VAL A 78 -0.77 -2.45 9.24
C VAL A 78 0.36 -2.44 10.27
N HIS A 79 0.22 -1.68 11.36
CA HIS A 79 1.20 -1.69 12.45
C HIS A 79 1.15 -3.02 13.20
N ALA A 80 -0.04 -3.51 13.57
CA ALA A 80 -0.21 -4.81 14.20
C ALA A 80 0.26 -5.95 13.28
N LEU A 81 -0.05 -5.87 11.97
CA LEU A 81 0.49 -6.80 10.98
C LEU A 81 2.02 -6.79 10.98
N ALA A 82 2.64 -5.61 10.92
CA ALA A 82 4.10 -5.51 10.95
C ALA A 82 4.67 -6.14 12.22
N VAL A 83 4.10 -5.87 13.39
CA VAL A 83 4.52 -6.50 14.66
C VAL A 83 4.38 -8.02 14.61
N ALA A 84 3.28 -8.54 14.07
CA ALA A 84 3.04 -9.99 13.95
C ALA A 84 4.05 -10.66 13.01
N VAL A 85 4.33 -10.06 11.85
CA VAL A 85 5.31 -10.55 10.88
C VAL A 85 6.75 -10.47 11.40
N HIS A 86 7.04 -9.57 12.33
CA HIS A 86 8.32 -9.51 13.03
C HIS A 86 8.46 -10.54 14.16
N ARG A 87 7.37 -11.22 14.57
CA ARG A 87 7.49 -12.34 15.50
C ARG A 87 8.28 -13.45 14.83
N LYS A 88 9.22 -14.03 15.59
CA LYS A 88 10.09 -15.10 15.12
C LYS A 88 9.24 -16.31 14.73
N SER A 89 9.15 -16.53 13.44
CA SER A 89 8.60 -17.74 12.83
C SER A 89 9.57 -18.15 11.73
N LEU A 90 9.85 -19.45 11.64
CA LEU A 90 10.73 -19.99 10.60
C LEU A 90 10.26 -19.58 9.20
N PHE A 91 8.95 -19.52 8.98
CA PHE A 91 8.38 -19.06 7.71
C PHE A 91 8.67 -17.58 7.46
N ASN A 92 8.47 -16.72 8.46
CA ASN A 92 8.71 -15.29 8.31
C ASN A 92 10.19 -15.01 8.03
N GLU A 93 11.09 -15.61 8.82
CA GLU A 93 12.54 -15.38 8.73
C GLU A 93 13.16 -15.97 7.46
N GLN A 94 12.74 -17.16 7.04
CA GLN A 94 13.40 -17.88 5.93
C GLN A 94 12.75 -17.65 4.57
N VAL A 95 11.45 -17.30 4.54
CA VAL A 95 10.69 -17.21 3.28
C VAL A 95 10.14 -15.81 3.06
N PHE A 96 9.32 -15.30 3.98
CA PHE A 96 8.57 -14.05 3.76
C PHE A 96 9.50 -12.84 3.65
N HIS A 97 10.32 -12.58 4.68
CA HIS A 97 11.21 -11.41 4.73
C HIS A 97 12.23 -11.39 3.56
N PRO A 98 12.96 -12.49 3.26
CA PRO A 98 13.94 -12.48 2.17
C PRO A 98 13.29 -12.31 0.78
N THR A 99 12.15 -12.97 0.54
CA THR A 99 11.46 -12.90 -0.76
C THR A 99 10.96 -11.49 -1.02
N LEU A 100 10.30 -10.90 -0.04
CA LEU A 100 9.70 -9.57 -0.16
C LEU A 100 10.78 -8.49 -0.26
N THR A 101 11.80 -8.54 0.61
CA THR A 101 12.94 -7.61 0.56
C THR A 101 13.65 -7.68 -0.80
N SER A 102 13.85 -8.90 -1.35
CA SER A 102 14.44 -9.08 -2.68
C SER A 102 13.57 -8.48 -3.78
N ALA A 103 12.24 -8.63 -3.68
CA ALA A 103 11.30 -8.03 -4.64
C ALA A 103 11.36 -6.51 -4.63
N PHE A 104 11.41 -5.90 -3.44
CA PHE A 104 11.56 -4.45 -3.27
C PHE A 104 12.90 -3.94 -3.80
N LYS A 105 14.02 -4.62 -3.50
CA LYS A 105 15.32 -4.27 -4.09
C LYS A 105 15.30 -4.32 -5.61
N ARG A 106 14.73 -5.39 -6.20
CA ARG A 106 14.57 -5.49 -7.67
C ARG A 106 13.73 -4.35 -8.24
N MET A 107 12.66 -3.96 -7.56
CA MET A 107 11.84 -2.81 -7.96
C MET A 107 12.67 -1.52 -7.91
N THR A 108 13.43 -1.29 -6.84
CA THR A 108 14.31 -0.12 -6.70
C THR A 108 15.37 -0.09 -7.81
N THR A 109 16.05 -1.21 -8.07
CA THR A 109 17.04 -1.30 -9.15
C THR A 109 16.43 -0.96 -10.51
N ARG A 110 15.24 -1.50 -10.83
CA ARG A 110 14.57 -1.21 -12.12
C ARG A 110 14.20 0.26 -12.28
N ASN A 111 13.97 0.97 -11.19
CA ASN A 111 13.56 2.38 -11.19
C ASN A 111 14.67 3.31 -10.65
N TYR A 112 15.94 2.86 -10.66
CA TYR A 112 17.04 3.53 -9.98
C TYR A 112 17.20 4.99 -10.42
N ASP A 113 17.23 5.25 -11.72
CA ASP A 113 17.47 6.61 -12.24
C ASP A 113 16.35 7.58 -11.84
N VAL A 114 15.09 7.12 -11.88
CA VAL A 114 13.92 7.91 -11.49
C VAL A 114 13.91 8.20 -9.99
N LEU A 115 14.26 7.20 -9.17
CA LEU A 115 14.34 7.36 -7.72
C LEU A 115 15.51 8.25 -7.31
N LYS A 116 16.68 8.08 -7.95
CA LYS A 116 17.88 8.88 -7.69
C LYS A 116 17.70 10.34 -8.08
N ALA A 117 17.01 10.61 -9.19
CA ALA A 117 16.70 11.97 -9.63
C ALA A 117 15.53 12.61 -8.84
N SER A 118 14.87 11.86 -7.94
CA SER A 118 13.75 12.37 -7.16
C SER A 118 14.18 13.45 -6.17
N SER A 119 13.36 14.50 -6.03
CA SER A 119 13.48 15.50 -4.97
C SER A 119 13.26 14.96 -3.54
N ILE A 120 12.77 13.72 -3.39
CA ILE A 120 12.66 13.04 -2.08
C ILE A 120 14.07 12.70 -1.53
N GLY A 121 15.06 12.55 -2.42
CA GLY A 121 16.46 12.36 -2.04
C GLY A 121 16.74 11.01 -1.39
N TYR A 122 16.28 9.91 -1.98
CA TYR A 122 16.54 8.57 -1.46
C TYR A 122 18.04 8.24 -1.38
N ASP A 123 18.44 7.59 -0.28
CA ASP A 123 19.78 7.02 -0.15
C ASP A 123 19.79 5.65 -0.84
N MET A 124 20.15 5.65 -2.12
CA MET A 124 20.09 4.45 -2.95
C MET A 124 21.06 3.37 -2.47
N ASP A 125 22.22 3.75 -1.97
CA ASP A 125 23.23 2.80 -1.49
C ASP A 125 22.75 2.13 -0.20
N ALA A 126 22.17 2.88 0.73
CA ALA A 126 21.55 2.31 1.92
C ALA A 126 20.38 1.38 1.57
N ILE A 127 19.50 1.78 0.64
CA ILE A 127 18.35 0.97 0.20
C ILE A 127 18.80 -0.37 -0.39
N MET A 128 19.87 -0.40 -1.18
CA MET A 128 20.36 -1.65 -1.78
C MET A 128 20.98 -2.60 -0.75
N ASN A 129 21.36 -2.10 0.44
CA ASN A 129 21.98 -2.87 1.51
C ASN A 129 21.01 -3.34 2.62
N VAL A 130 19.72 -2.96 2.57
CA VAL A 130 18.74 -3.35 3.60
C VAL A 130 18.58 -4.87 3.73
N LYS A 131 18.28 -5.33 4.94
CA LYS A 131 18.10 -6.76 5.27
C LYS A 131 16.67 -7.11 5.67
N SER A 132 15.83 -6.11 5.89
CA SER A 132 14.44 -6.27 6.28
C SER A 132 13.52 -5.32 5.53
N LEU A 133 12.23 -5.66 5.51
CA LEU A 133 11.20 -4.78 4.97
C LEU A 133 11.12 -3.46 5.76
N SER A 134 11.26 -3.50 7.09
CA SER A 134 11.18 -2.29 7.91
C SER A 134 12.34 -1.33 7.69
N GLU A 135 13.54 -1.83 7.40
CA GLU A 135 14.66 -0.99 6.94
C GLU A 135 14.35 -0.36 5.58
N PHE A 136 13.82 -1.15 4.64
CA PHE A 136 13.39 -0.64 3.33
C PHE A 136 12.36 0.47 3.47
N ASP A 137 11.29 0.23 4.23
CA ASP A 137 10.19 1.18 4.43
C ASP A 137 10.67 2.44 5.17
N SER A 138 11.60 2.31 6.12
CA SER A 138 12.18 3.46 6.82
C SER A 138 12.99 4.36 5.87
N LEU A 139 13.69 3.78 4.89
CA LEU A 139 14.49 4.54 3.92
C LEU A 139 13.67 5.04 2.72
N THR A 140 12.46 4.51 2.50
CA THR A 140 11.62 4.81 1.34
C THR A 140 10.28 5.44 1.71
N HIS A 141 9.31 4.66 2.15
CA HIS A 141 7.94 5.12 2.45
C HIS A 141 7.91 6.13 3.60
N ALA A 142 8.64 5.85 4.69
CA ALA A 142 8.77 6.78 5.81
C ALA A 142 9.34 8.12 5.35
N LYS A 143 10.39 8.09 4.53
CA LYS A 143 11.03 9.28 3.95
C LYS A 143 10.10 10.08 3.04
N THR A 144 9.31 9.40 2.21
CA THR A 144 8.40 10.02 1.23
C THR A 144 7.40 10.99 1.87
N TYR A 145 6.94 10.68 3.08
CA TYR A 145 5.97 11.49 3.82
C TYR A 145 6.54 12.07 5.13
N ASN A 146 7.87 12.06 5.28
CA ASN A 146 8.58 12.64 6.41
C ASN A 146 8.18 12.06 7.80
N TYR A 147 7.91 10.75 7.85
CA TYR A 147 7.79 10.04 9.12
C TYR A 147 9.18 9.80 9.73
N LYS A 148 9.24 9.68 11.06
CA LYS A 148 10.47 9.37 11.79
C LYS A 148 11.07 8.01 11.39
N ASP A 149 10.21 7.01 11.19
CA ASP A 149 10.57 5.63 10.90
C ASP A 149 9.39 4.88 10.24
N CYS A 150 9.61 3.61 9.90
CA CYS A 150 8.57 2.72 9.38
C CYS A 150 7.37 2.55 10.33
N TRP A 151 7.52 2.69 11.66
CA TRP A 151 6.41 2.50 12.60
C TRP A 151 5.40 3.64 12.54
N GLY A 152 5.88 4.87 12.35
CA GLY A 152 5.04 6.03 12.04
C GLY A 152 4.30 5.82 10.72
N TYR A 153 5.01 5.34 9.71
CA TYR A 153 4.43 5.00 8.41
C TYR A 153 3.34 3.91 8.50
N TYR A 154 3.59 2.81 9.21
CA TYR A 154 2.61 1.71 9.35
C TYR A 154 1.36 2.14 10.10
N ARG A 155 1.51 3.01 11.10
CA ARG A 155 0.36 3.55 11.83
C ARG A 155 -0.53 4.39 10.93
N ASP A 156 0.03 5.32 10.14
CA ASP A 156 -0.79 6.09 9.19
C ASP A 156 -1.34 5.18 8.08
N SER A 157 -0.58 4.20 7.59
CA SER A 157 -1.03 3.27 6.56
C SER A 157 -2.22 2.39 6.96
N SER A 158 -2.55 2.32 8.25
CA SER A 158 -3.64 1.49 8.77
C SER A 158 -5.01 2.06 8.38
N SER A 159 -5.86 1.23 7.77
CA SER A 159 -7.21 1.63 7.38
C SER A 159 -8.24 1.55 8.50
N VAL A 160 -7.88 0.98 9.66
CA VAL A 160 -8.78 0.79 10.82
C VAL A 160 -9.47 2.09 11.25
N GLU A 161 -8.75 3.21 11.28
CA GLU A 161 -9.28 4.53 11.67
C GLU A 161 -10.33 5.09 10.69
N TYR A 162 -10.37 4.55 9.48
CA TYR A 162 -11.26 5.01 8.40
C TYR A 162 -12.56 4.22 8.32
N VAL A 163 -12.63 3.03 8.94
CA VAL A 163 -13.78 2.11 8.84
C VAL A 163 -15.08 2.79 9.28
N GLY A 164 -15.06 3.55 10.38
CA GLY A 164 -16.25 4.25 10.88
C GLY A 164 -16.78 5.36 9.96
N SER A 165 -15.95 5.82 9.03
CA SER A 165 -16.29 6.89 8.07
C SER A 165 -16.86 6.35 6.76
N ILE A 166 -16.82 5.03 6.52
CA ILE A 166 -17.35 4.42 5.30
C ILE A 166 -18.87 4.62 5.22
N LYS A 167 -19.35 5.14 4.08
CA LYS A 167 -20.79 5.32 3.78
C LYS A 167 -21.27 4.53 2.57
N THR A 168 -20.34 3.95 1.81
CA THR A 168 -20.62 3.03 0.72
C THR A 168 -20.94 1.64 1.28
N PRO A 169 -21.88 0.87 0.70
CA PRO A 169 -22.06 -0.54 1.03
C PRO A 169 -20.72 -1.29 1.01
N TYR A 170 -20.39 -1.95 2.12
CA TYR A 170 -19.06 -2.48 2.34
C TYR A 170 -19.13 -3.89 2.94
N LEU A 171 -18.38 -4.82 2.34
CA LEU A 171 -18.25 -6.20 2.79
C LEU A 171 -16.77 -6.49 3.07
N ALA A 172 -16.46 -6.91 4.29
CA ALA A 172 -15.14 -7.41 4.66
C ALA A 172 -15.20 -8.94 4.85
N ILE A 173 -14.23 -9.63 4.27
CA ILE A 173 -14.08 -11.09 4.36
C ILE A 173 -12.65 -11.37 4.83
N ASN A 174 -12.52 -11.95 6.01
CA ASN A 174 -11.25 -12.44 6.55
C ASN A 174 -11.46 -13.88 7.02
N THR A 175 -10.44 -14.74 6.84
CA THR A 175 -10.47 -16.08 7.41
C THR A 175 -9.94 -16.04 8.85
N LEU A 176 -10.39 -16.98 9.68
CA LEU A 176 -9.94 -17.06 11.08
C LEU A 176 -8.49 -17.58 11.21
N ASP A 177 -8.00 -18.22 10.16
CA ASP A 177 -6.69 -18.87 10.07
C ASP A 177 -5.69 -18.10 9.20
N ASP A 178 -6.03 -16.86 8.79
CA ASP A 178 -5.09 -15.94 8.15
C ASP A 178 -4.01 -15.55 9.19
N PRO A 179 -2.74 -15.94 9.00
CA PRO A 179 -1.71 -15.88 10.05
C PRO A 179 -1.18 -14.48 10.38
#